data_AF-G0HMS7-F1
#
_entry.id   AF-G0HMS7-F1
#
_cell.length_a   1.000
_cell.length_b   1.000
_cell.length_c   1.000
_cell.angle_alpha   90.00
_cell.angle_beta   90.00
_cell.angle_gamma   90.00
#
_symmetry.space_group_name_H-M   'P 1'
#
loop_
_entity.id
_entity.type
_entity.pdbx_description
1 polymer ?
#
loop_
_entity_poly.entity_id
_entity_poly.type
_entity_poly.pdbx_seq_one_letter_code
_entity_poly.pdbx_strand_id
1 'polypeptide(L)'
;MKVDERDKILLGLGTGVLLASSLRVFVAGAYSSLEKTFFYGMNFPSGLGILLLLLAAFLVGRIARKGGAAIMAAYALALLATDATEYVHLLAAFALPVALALVKELDVKYLAMGLVADLSLRVLAVGAEPADFPYTRVVLALFLLLGAYALWKEPGTLKKPGFGLYAFAALLELGLIYPNAVMRYSGMTVYYLPGFVGFSLLLALAILLGPYLARKPTVAMALLIIGSAKLFLKPLSLVGLPIALASAIALVENAKGSRGGVIGAVYLFLVATLALGAYVGRDIGLPFMEDRLEALILVVSVIYALSAYRKSAEVSLPSVKEIAGPLLGVVVASVIVLALFNAGPTYVEAKKDVLVWTYNVHQGFGPYDGTFNGYEVVNLLAEQKPDVWLAQEVVGGMIGNGYQDVPLFVSAHLGYAYEYKPAVEGTYGIAVFSHWHMETESELNLESVGQARPAQKVSIEELGITVVNVHMGLSEEERAMQAEELLKFAEASPVAQVIAGDTNAEPDEKAIEILTRDYRDAFPERPPYTFLWERNGVVDKENIDYILLKNGWPAEVKDHGCLCDVLVSDHRPVWAVIELP
;
A
#
# COMPACT_ATOMS: atom_id res chain seq x y z
N MET A 1 30.69 -16.26 3.08
CA MET A 1 31.27 -15.71 1.83
C MET A 1 32.66 -15.15 2.16
N LYS A 2 33.63 -15.20 1.24
CA LYS A 2 34.99 -14.66 1.49
C LYS A 2 35.09 -13.27 0.87
N VAL A 3 34.18 -12.40 1.31
CA VAL A 3 34.00 -11.05 0.81
C VAL A 3 34.74 -10.10 1.74
N ASP A 4 35.39 -9.08 1.19
CA ASP A 4 35.94 -7.99 2.02
C ASP A 4 34.80 -7.24 2.76
N GLU A 5 35.13 -6.49 3.80
CA GLU A 5 34.11 -5.86 4.65
C GLU A 5 33.22 -4.87 3.86
N ARG A 6 33.81 -4.18 2.88
CA ARG A 6 33.10 -3.21 2.03
C ARG A 6 32.06 -3.91 1.15
N ASP A 7 32.45 -4.96 0.45
CA ASP A 7 31.57 -5.71 -0.44
C ASP A 7 30.47 -6.45 0.38
N LYS A 8 30.71 -6.81 1.66
CA LYS A 8 29.64 -7.32 2.55
C LYS A 8 28.57 -6.27 2.84
N ILE A 9 28.98 -5.02 3.09
CA ILE A 9 28.03 -3.91 3.30
C ILE A 9 27.22 -3.67 2.03
N LEU A 10 27.88 -3.56 0.87
CA LEU A 10 27.18 -3.36 -0.42
C LEU A 10 26.19 -4.50 -0.71
N LEU A 11 26.61 -5.74 -0.48
CA LEU A 11 25.75 -6.90 -0.65
C LEU A 11 24.59 -6.92 0.35
N GLY A 12 24.83 -6.52 1.60
CA GLY A 12 23.80 -6.36 2.64
C GLY A 12 22.72 -5.34 2.28
N LEU A 13 23.16 -4.14 1.88
CA LEU A 13 22.28 -3.07 1.43
C LEU A 13 21.43 -3.53 0.24
N GLY A 14 22.06 -4.06 -0.80
CA GLY A 14 21.36 -4.58 -1.96
C GLY A 14 20.41 -5.74 -1.61
N THR A 15 20.79 -6.65 -0.70
CA THR A 15 19.95 -7.80 -0.33
C THR A 15 18.69 -7.37 0.42
N GLY A 16 18.80 -6.43 1.36
CA GLY A 16 17.62 -5.95 2.10
C GLY A 16 16.65 -5.19 1.18
N VAL A 17 17.17 -4.32 0.30
CA VAL A 17 16.36 -3.63 -0.71
C VAL A 17 15.72 -4.63 -1.69
N LEU A 18 16.49 -5.60 -2.19
CA LEU A 18 15.97 -6.64 -3.08
C LEU A 18 14.86 -7.44 -2.40
N LEU A 19 15.05 -7.85 -1.14
CA LEU A 19 14.04 -8.60 -0.40
C LEU A 19 12.75 -7.80 -0.26
N ALA A 20 12.84 -6.59 0.28
CA ALA A 20 11.65 -5.77 0.57
C ALA A 20 10.93 -5.33 -0.71
N SER A 21 11.66 -4.87 -1.73
CA SER A 21 11.07 -4.44 -3.00
C SER A 21 10.47 -5.62 -3.79
N SER A 22 11.18 -6.75 -3.90
CA SER A 22 10.63 -7.91 -4.64
C SER A 22 9.42 -8.55 -3.96
N LEU A 23 9.34 -8.47 -2.63
CA LEU A 23 8.18 -8.87 -1.83
C LEU A 23 6.92 -8.08 -2.26
N ARG A 24 6.99 -6.74 -2.18
CA ARG A 24 5.89 -5.85 -2.56
C ARG A 24 5.50 -5.98 -4.04
N VAL A 25 6.49 -5.93 -4.93
CA VAL A 25 6.22 -5.98 -6.38
C VAL A 25 5.68 -7.35 -6.79
N PHE A 26 6.10 -8.43 -6.13
CA PHE A 26 5.55 -9.76 -6.41
C PHE A 26 4.06 -9.84 -6.08
N VAL A 27 3.66 -9.41 -4.89
CA VAL A 27 2.26 -9.48 -4.46
C VAL A 27 1.40 -8.45 -5.19
N ALA A 28 1.85 -7.20 -5.29
CA ALA A 28 1.08 -6.14 -5.93
C ALA A 28 0.84 -6.41 -7.42
N GLY A 29 1.88 -6.83 -8.15
CA GLY A 29 1.71 -7.16 -9.56
C GLY A 29 0.88 -8.42 -9.78
N ALA A 30 0.94 -9.42 -8.88
CA ALA A 30 0.05 -10.59 -8.94
C ALA A 30 -1.40 -10.21 -8.66
N TYR A 31 -1.65 -9.32 -7.69
CA TYR A 31 -2.98 -8.83 -7.36
C TYR A 31 -3.60 -8.03 -8.51
N SER A 32 -2.88 -7.04 -9.05
CA SER A 32 -3.33 -6.30 -10.24
C SER A 32 -3.57 -7.21 -11.45
N SER A 33 -2.75 -8.25 -11.64
CA SER A 33 -2.98 -9.25 -12.69
C SER A 33 -4.30 -10.04 -12.48
N LEU A 34 -4.62 -10.39 -11.23
CA LEU A 34 -5.82 -11.16 -10.89
C LEU A 34 -7.08 -10.31 -11.05
N GLU A 35 -7.05 -9.08 -10.54
CA GLU A 35 -8.12 -8.10 -10.72
C GLU A 35 -8.54 -8.03 -12.20
N LYS A 36 -7.56 -7.87 -13.11
CA LYS A 36 -7.87 -7.79 -14.54
C LYS A 36 -8.41 -9.07 -15.14
N THR A 37 -7.99 -10.22 -14.62
CA THR A 37 -8.51 -11.52 -15.06
C THR A 37 -9.94 -11.72 -14.60
N PHE A 38 -10.26 -11.36 -13.36
CA PHE A 38 -11.58 -11.56 -12.76
C PHE A 38 -12.60 -10.54 -13.21
N PHE A 39 -12.27 -9.24 -13.18
CA PHE A 39 -13.23 -8.16 -13.45
C PHE A 39 -13.34 -7.84 -14.94
N TYR A 40 -12.25 -7.98 -15.71
CA TYR A 40 -12.24 -7.60 -17.13
C TYR A 40 -12.05 -8.77 -18.10
N GLY A 41 -12.00 -10.01 -17.60
CA GLY A 41 -11.85 -11.21 -18.43
C GLY A 41 -10.50 -11.30 -19.19
N MET A 42 -9.50 -10.52 -18.76
CA MET A 42 -8.21 -10.42 -19.43
C MET A 42 -7.25 -11.51 -18.95
N ASN A 43 -6.84 -12.41 -19.85
CA ASN A 43 -5.91 -13.47 -19.50
C ASN A 43 -4.52 -12.91 -19.16
N PHE A 44 -4.14 -12.98 -17.88
CA PHE A 44 -2.83 -12.53 -17.42
C PHE A 44 -1.96 -13.63 -16.82
N PRO A 45 -0.61 -13.55 -16.91
CA PRO A 45 0.32 -14.49 -16.28
C PRO A 45 0.32 -14.52 -14.73
N SER A 46 -0.76 -14.18 -14.03
CA SER A 46 -0.83 -14.29 -12.55
C SER A 46 -0.46 -15.70 -12.05
N GLY A 47 -1.02 -16.73 -12.70
CA GLY A 47 -0.64 -18.14 -12.45
C GLY A 47 0.81 -18.47 -12.81
N LEU A 48 1.37 -17.80 -13.81
CA LEU A 48 2.78 -17.98 -14.21
C LEU A 48 3.72 -17.45 -13.12
N GLY A 49 3.42 -16.30 -12.49
CA GLY A 49 4.22 -15.77 -11.38
C GLY A 49 4.42 -16.78 -10.25
N ILE A 50 3.37 -17.53 -9.90
CA ILE A 50 3.41 -18.60 -8.89
C ILE A 50 4.33 -19.74 -9.35
N LEU A 51 4.15 -20.23 -10.59
CA LEU A 51 4.98 -21.28 -11.16
C LEU A 51 6.46 -20.87 -11.20
N LEU A 52 6.74 -19.63 -11.56
CA LEU A 52 8.09 -19.07 -11.59
C LEU A 52 8.69 -18.96 -10.18
N LEU A 53 7.93 -18.53 -9.18
CA LEU A 53 8.39 -18.50 -7.78
C LEU A 53 8.78 -19.90 -7.30
N LEU A 54 7.96 -20.91 -7.58
CA LEU A 54 8.23 -22.31 -7.18
C LEU A 54 9.43 -22.89 -7.93
N LEU A 55 9.54 -22.61 -9.24
CA LEU A 55 10.68 -23.01 -10.05
C LEU A 55 11.97 -22.35 -9.57
N ALA A 56 11.95 -21.04 -9.29
CA ALA A 56 13.07 -20.28 -8.76
C ALA A 56 13.48 -20.81 -7.37
N ALA A 57 12.52 -21.05 -6.48
CA ALA A 57 12.78 -21.66 -5.17
C ALA A 57 13.39 -23.06 -5.27
N PHE A 58 13.01 -23.84 -6.30
CA PHE A 58 13.59 -25.14 -6.57
C PHE A 58 15.05 -25.02 -7.04
N LEU A 59 15.30 -24.13 -8.01
CA LEU A 59 16.57 -23.98 -8.72
C LEU A 59 17.61 -23.13 -8.00
N VAL A 60 17.23 -22.20 -7.11
CA VAL A 60 18.14 -21.16 -6.58
C VAL A 60 19.45 -21.70 -6.00
N GLY A 61 19.43 -22.87 -5.34
CA GLY A 61 20.65 -23.50 -4.82
C GLY A 61 21.64 -24.01 -5.87
N ARG A 62 21.22 -24.07 -7.14
CA ARG A 62 22.02 -24.46 -8.31
C ARG A 62 22.49 -23.26 -9.12
N ILE A 63 21.97 -22.07 -8.84
CA ILE A 63 22.32 -20.83 -9.54
C ILE A 63 23.71 -20.40 -9.07
N ALA A 64 24.62 -20.17 -10.01
CA ALA A 64 25.91 -19.55 -9.74
C ALA A 64 25.69 -18.14 -9.18
N ARG A 65 26.56 -17.66 -8.28
CA ARG A 65 26.44 -16.31 -7.71
C ARG A 65 26.38 -15.21 -8.78
N LYS A 66 27.13 -15.36 -9.87
CA LYS A 66 27.02 -14.50 -11.08
C LYS A 66 25.62 -14.52 -11.71
N GLY A 67 24.96 -15.66 -11.74
CA GLY A 67 23.57 -15.77 -12.19
C GLY A 67 22.61 -15.05 -11.24
N GLY A 68 22.82 -15.17 -9.92
CA GLY A 68 22.08 -14.39 -8.92
C GLY A 68 22.26 -12.88 -9.10
N ALA A 69 23.49 -12.44 -9.35
CA ALA A 69 23.81 -11.05 -9.65
C ALA A 69 23.14 -10.56 -10.95
N ALA A 70 23.10 -11.39 -11.98
CA ALA A 70 22.40 -11.07 -13.23
C ALA A 70 20.88 -10.91 -13.01
N ILE A 71 20.25 -11.78 -12.21
CA ILE A 71 18.82 -11.66 -11.85
C ILE A 71 18.57 -10.35 -11.09
N MET A 72 19.41 -10.04 -10.09
CA MET A 72 19.31 -8.82 -9.31
C MET A 72 19.48 -7.56 -10.18
N ALA A 73 20.43 -7.56 -11.12
CA ALA A 73 20.62 -6.46 -12.07
C ALA A 73 19.47 -6.34 -13.07
N ALA A 74 18.95 -7.45 -13.59
CA ALA A 74 17.80 -7.45 -14.50
C ALA A 74 16.55 -6.88 -13.81
N TYR A 75 16.33 -7.24 -12.54
CA TYR A 75 15.26 -6.67 -11.73
C TYR A 75 15.44 -5.15 -11.54
N ALA A 76 16.65 -4.69 -11.23
CA ALA A 76 16.96 -3.27 -11.10
C ALA A 76 16.71 -2.48 -12.40
N LEU A 77 17.13 -3.03 -13.55
CA LEU A 77 16.91 -2.42 -14.85
C LEU A 77 15.44 -2.39 -15.25
N ALA A 78 14.69 -3.43 -14.91
CA ALA A 78 13.24 -3.46 -15.13
C ALA A 78 12.54 -2.37 -14.31
N LEU A 79 12.91 -2.20 -13.05
CA LEU A 79 12.38 -1.12 -12.21
C LEU A 79 12.74 0.27 -12.73
N LEU A 80 13.87 0.45 -13.44
CA LEU A 80 14.18 1.72 -14.11
C LEU A 80 13.34 1.98 -15.36
N ALA A 81 12.93 0.92 -16.06
CA ALA A 81 12.26 1.00 -17.35
C ALA A 81 10.74 1.18 -17.27
N THR A 82 10.13 0.91 -16.12
CA THR A 82 8.68 0.98 -15.91
C THR A 82 8.37 1.20 -14.43
N ASP A 83 7.18 1.71 -14.11
CA ASP A 83 6.76 2.10 -12.75
C ASP A 83 6.44 0.91 -11.83
N ALA A 84 7.05 -0.25 -12.12
CA ALA A 84 6.81 -1.57 -11.53
C ALA A 84 5.36 -2.06 -11.69
N THR A 85 5.19 -3.18 -12.40
CA THR A 85 3.88 -3.59 -12.92
C THR A 85 3.61 -5.09 -12.85
N GLU A 86 2.47 -5.44 -13.42
CA GLU A 86 2.05 -6.72 -14.00
C GLU A 86 3.14 -7.63 -14.57
N TYR A 87 4.18 -7.15 -15.25
CA TYR A 87 5.23 -8.07 -15.76
C TYR A 87 6.48 -8.09 -14.89
N VAL A 88 6.70 -7.02 -14.13
CA VAL A 88 7.85 -6.93 -13.21
C VAL A 88 7.69 -7.92 -12.06
N HIS A 89 6.45 -8.30 -11.68
CA HIS A 89 6.23 -9.36 -10.69
C HIS A 89 6.79 -10.72 -11.12
N LEU A 90 6.88 -11.01 -12.43
CA LEU A 90 7.51 -12.23 -12.93
C LEU A 90 9.02 -12.24 -12.68
N LEU A 91 9.68 -11.07 -12.78
CA LEU A 91 11.07 -10.92 -12.39
C LEU A 91 11.22 -10.96 -10.86
N ALA A 92 10.28 -10.35 -10.13
CA ALA A 92 10.22 -10.41 -8.66
C ALA A 92 10.14 -11.86 -8.15
N ALA A 93 9.40 -12.73 -8.86
CA ALA A 93 9.30 -14.17 -8.56
C ALA A 93 10.65 -14.90 -8.59
N PHE A 94 11.61 -14.42 -9.40
CA PHE A 94 13.00 -14.92 -9.40
C PHE A 94 13.90 -14.18 -8.39
N ALA A 95 13.75 -12.86 -8.30
CA ALA A 95 14.52 -12.01 -7.40
C ALA A 95 14.33 -12.40 -5.93
N LEU A 96 13.10 -12.77 -5.54
CA LEU A 96 12.74 -13.07 -4.16
C LEU A 96 13.48 -14.31 -3.60
N PRO A 97 13.49 -15.49 -4.28
CA PRO A 97 14.33 -16.61 -3.86
C PRO A 97 15.84 -16.28 -3.84
N VAL A 98 16.32 -15.44 -4.76
CA VAL A 98 17.72 -14.97 -4.76
C VAL A 98 17.99 -14.13 -3.53
N ALA A 99 17.12 -13.19 -3.17
CA ALA A 99 17.23 -12.39 -1.96
C ALA A 99 17.28 -13.28 -0.71
N LEU A 100 16.39 -14.26 -0.60
CA LEU A 100 16.38 -15.20 0.52
C LEU A 100 17.61 -16.12 0.56
N ALA A 101 18.17 -16.48 -0.59
CA ALA A 101 19.44 -17.20 -0.65
C ALA A 101 20.61 -16.34 -0.15
N LEU A 102 20.62 -15.05 -0.42
CA LEU A 102 21.59 -14.11 0.13
C LEU A 102 21.40 -13.90 1.63
N VAL A 103 20.15 -13.75 2.11
CA VAL A 103 19.82 -13.72 3.54
C VAL A 103 20.36 -14.95 4.27
N LYS A 104 20.29 -16.14 3.64
CA LYS A 104 20.86 -17.37 4.22
C LYS A 104 22.37 -17.30 4.46
N GLU A 105 23.09 -16.48 3.73
CA GLU A 105 24.56 -16.40 3.78
C GLU A 105 25.10 -15.18 4.52
N LEU A 106 24.36 -14.07 4.54
CA LEU A 106 24.74 -12.81 5.16
C LEU A 106 24.39 -12.78 6.64
N ASP A 107 25.29 -12.25 7.48
CA ASP A 107 24.95 -11.98 8.88
C ASP A 107 23.75 -11.02 8.98
N VAL A 108 22.84 -11.28 9.92
CA VAL A 108 21.60 -10.53 10.10
C VAL A 108 21.80 -9.02 10.23
N LYS A 109 22.94 -8.57 10.75
CA LYS A 109 23.28 -7.14 10.82
C LYS A 109 23.31 -6.47 9.44
N TYR A 110 23.84 -7.14 8.41
CA TYR A 110 23.91 -6.58 7.06
C TYR A 110 22.54 -6.56 6.37
N LEU A 111 21.69 -7.56 6.66
CA LEU A 111 20.28 -7.54 6.25
C LEU A 111 19.55 -6.36 6.91
N ALA A 112 19.73 -6.15 8.22
CA ALA A 112 19.12 -5.04 8.94
C ALA A 112 19.49 -3.68 8.32
N MET A 113 20.76 -3.49 7.93
CA MET A 113 21.20 -2.29 7.20
C MET A 113 20.44 -2.11 5.87
N GLY A 114 20.26 -3.18 5.09
CA GLY A 114 19.54 -3.12 3.82
C GLY A 114 18.04 -2.89 3.96
N LEU A 115 17.39 -3.45 4.98
CA LEU A 115 15.98 -3.16 5.28
C LEU A 115 15.78 -1.69 5.70
N VAL A 116 16.73 -1.11 6.44
CA VAL A 116 16.71 0.34 6.76
C VAL A 116 16.99 1.20 5.53
N ALA A 117 17.80 0.72 4.57
CA ALA A 117 17.98 1.41 3.30
C ALA A 117 16.68 1.46 2.48
N ASP A 118 15.94 0.34 2.41
CA ASP A 118 14.60 0.31 1.80
C ASP A 118 13.62 1.24 2.53
N LEU A 119 13.61 1.22 3.86
CA LEU A 119 12.80 2.14 4.65
C LEU A 119 13.17 3.62 4.40
N SER A 120 14.44 3.93 4.19
CA SER A 120 14.89 5.28 3.84
C SER A 120 14.36 5.71 2.46
N LEU A 121 14.31 4.78 1.50
CA LEU A 121 13.68 5.02 0.20
C LEU A 121 12.18 5.27 0.34
N ARG A 122 11.48 4.55 1.23
CA ARG A 122 10.06 4.80 1.54
C ARG A 122 9.83 6.14 2.22
N VAL A 123 10.76 6.57 3.07
CA VAL A 123 10.74 7.93 3.63
C VAL A 123 10.87 8.97 2.51
N LEU A 124 11.83 8.81 1.59
CA LEU A 124 12.01 9.71 0.44
C LEU A 124 10.79 9.72 -0.50
N ALA A 125 10.12 8.59 -0.67
CA ALA A 125 8.88 8.46 -1.44
C ALA A 125 7.62 8.90 -0.66
N VAL A 126 7.78 9.38 0.58
CA VAL A 126 6.68 9.84 1.43
C VAL A 126 5.55 8.81 1.59
N GLY A 127 5.93 7.53 1.78
CA GLY A 127 4.98 6.43 1.96
C GLY A 127 4.40 5.84 0.67
N ALA A 128 4.76 6.38 -0.50
CA ALA A 128 4.52 5.71 -1.78
C ALA A 128 5.54 4.57 -2.02
N GLU A 129 5.35 3.82 -3.12
CA GLU A 129 6.31 2.80 -3.50
C GLU A 129 7.56 3.46 -4.10
N PRO A 130 8.79 3.16 -3.61
CA PRO A 130 9.99 3.78 -4.15
C PRO A 130 10.23 3.56 -5.64
N ALA A 131 9.68 2.50 -6.22
CA ALA A 131 9.74 2.25 -7.65
C ALA A 131 8.85 3.20 -8.45
N ASP A 132 7.83 3.85 -7.87
CA ASP A 132 6.93 4.74 -8.60
C ASP A 132 7.59 6.11 -8.89
N PHE A 133 8.26 6.71 -7.90
CA PHE A 133 8.82 8.06 -8.06
C PHE A 133 10.21 8.03 -8.75
N PRO A 134 10.48 8.85 -9.80
CA PRO A 134 11.74 8.80 -10.54
C PRO A 134 13.00 8.92 -9.68
N TYR A 135 13.00 9.82 -8.69
CA TYR A 135 14.16 10.07 -7.84
C TYR A 135 14.45 8.92 -6.87
N THR A 136 13.43 8.26 -6.31
CA THR A 136 13.63 7.09 -5.44
C THR A 136 13.95 5.84 -6.24
N ARG A 137 13.36 5.67 -7.42
CA ARG A 137 13.59 4.53 -8.32
C ARG A 137 15.05 4.43 -8.74
N VAL A 138 15.69 5.55 -9.06
CA VAL A 138 17.12 5.60 -9.40
C VAL A 138 17.99 5.14 -8.23
N VAL A 139 17.70 5.60 -7.01
CA VAL A 139 18.47 5.21 -5.82
C VAL A 139 18.22 3.75 -5.44
N LEU A 140 16.98 3.27 -5.57
CA LEU A 140 16.62 1.87 -5.39
C LEU A 140 17.41 0.98 -6.35
N ALA A 141 17.39 1.29 -7.66
CA ALA A 141 18.13 0.55 -8.67
C ALA A 141 19.65 0.59 -8.41
N LEU A 142 20.19 1.71 -7.92
CA LEU A 142 21.60 1.82 -7.55
C LEU A 142 21.97 0.86 -6.41
N PHE A 143 21.17 0.75 -5.34
CA PHE A 143 21.43 -0.23 -4.28
C PHE A 143 21.44 -1.66 -4.83
N LEU A 144 20.50 -1.99 -5.71
CA LEU A 144 20.42 -3.31 -6.34
C LEU A 144 21.63 -3.60 -7.24
N LEU A 145 22.04 -2.64 -8.07
CA LEU A 145 23.20 -2.77 -8.96
C LEU A 145 24.52 -2.88 -8.19
N LEU A 146 24.67 -2.15 -7.08
CA LEU A 146 25.83 -2.26 -6.19
C LEU A 146 25.88 -3.63 -5.48
N GLY A 147 24.72 -4.13 -5.03
CA GLY A 147 24.60 -5.48 -4.50
C GLY A 147 24.93 -6.56 -5.54
N ALA A 148 24.43 -6.40 -6.76
CA ALA A 148 24.73 -7.29 -7.88
C ALA A 148 26.23 -7.29 -8.22
N TYR A 149 26.85 -6.11 -8.24
CA TYR A 149 28.29 -5.96 -8.46
C TYR A 149 29.12 -6.69 -7.39
N ALA A 150 28.77 -6.54 -6.11
CA ALA A 150 29.44 -7.24 -5.01
C ALA A 150 29.25 -8.77 -5.14
N LEU A 151 28.04 -9.23 -5.46
CA LEU A 151 27.74 -10.65 -5.66
C LEU A 151 28.46 -11.26 -6.88
N TRP A 152 28.66 -10.48 -7.94
CA TRP A 152 29.29 -10.93 -9.19
C TRP A 152 30.74 -11.40 -9.00
N LYS A 153 31.46 -10.79 -8.05
CA LYS A 153 32.86 -11.12 -7.72
C LYS A 153 32.99 -12.46 -7.00
N GLU A 154 31.93 -12.95 -6.38
CA GLU A 154 31.97 -14.11 -5.52
C GLU A 154 31.85 -15.42 -6.31
N PRO A 155 32.78 -16.38 -6.15
CA PRO A 155 32.70 -17.66 -6.84
C PRO A 155 31.67 -18.60 -6.19
N GLY A 156 31.28 -19.66 -6.90
CA GLY A 156 30.40 -20.71 -6.38
C GLY A 156 28.91 -20.47 -6.64
N THR A 157 28.07 -21.22 -5.94
CA THR A 157 26.61 -21.19 -6.07
C THR A 157 25.95 -20.59 -4.84
N LEU A 158 24.74 -20.07 -5.02
CA LEU A 158 23.89 -19.59 -3.92
C LEU A 158 23.48 -20.73 -3.00
N LYS A 159 23.29 -20.45 -1.71
CA LYS A 159 22.74 -21.44 -0.77
C LYS A 159 21.21 -21.44 -0.78
N LYS A 160 20.62 -22.62 -0.96
CA LYS A 160 19.15 -22.79 -0.97
C LYS A 160 18.50 -22.36 0.37
N PRO A 161 17.59 -21.37 0.39
CA PRO A 161 16.86 -20.98 1.61
C PRO A 161 15.95 -22.12 2.10
N GLY A 162 15.67 -22.12 3.42
CA GLY A 162 14.76 -23.08 4.06
C GLY A 162 13.41 -22.45 4.37
N PHE A 163 12.47 -23.26 4.86
CA PHE A 163 11.11 -22.84 5.21
C PHE A 163 11.09 -21.59 6.12
N GLY A 164 11.94 -21.54 7.14
CA GLY A 164 11.96 -20.45 8.11
C GLY A 164 12.29 -19.09 7.51
N LEU A 165 13.11 -19.03 6.44
CA LEU A 165 13.40 -17.77 5.75
C LEU A 165 12.21 -17.29 4.90
N TYR A 166 11.43 -18.21 4.33
CA TYR A 166 10.17 -17.84 3.67
C TYR A 166 9.10 -17.45 4.69
N ALA A 167 9.05 -18.08 5.87
CA ALA A 167 8.16 -17.67 6.94
C ALA A 167 8.53 -16.28 7.51
N PHE A 168 9.82 -15.96 7.59
CA PHE A 168 10.29 -14.60 7.86
C PHE A 168 9.83 -13.61 6.78
N ALA A 169 10.03 -13.97 5.51
CA ALA A 169 9.59 -13.15 4.38
C ALA A 169 8.07 -12.89 4.43
N ALA A 170 7.28 -13.91 4.76
CA ALA A 170 5.83 -13.81 4.91
C ALA A 170 5.44 -12.81 6.01
N LEU A 171 6.19 -12.73 7.12
CA LEU A 171 5.93 -11.70 8.14
C LEU A 171 6.24 -10.29 7.65
N LEU A 172 7.34 -10.09 6.92
CA LEU A 172 7.64 -8.77 6.35
C LEU A 172 6.58 -8.37 5.33
N GLU A 173 6.14 -9.34 4.51
CA GLU A 173 5.11 -9.18 3.49
C GLU A 173 3.78 -8.72 4.09
N LEU A 174 3.42 -9.15 5.31
CA LEU A 174 2.20 -8.72 5.98
C LEU A 174 2.26 -7.28 6.54
N GLY A 175 3.37 -6.58 6.35
CA GLY A 175 3.46 -5.14 6.56
C GLY A 175 4.24 -4.70 7.81
N LEU A 176 4.89 -5.63 8.52
CA LEU A 176 5.63 -5.32 9.76
C LEU A 176 6.77 -4.31 9.55
N ILE A 177 7.32 -4.21 8.34
CA ILE A 177 8.40 -3.27 8.00
C ILE A 177 7.91 -1.93 7.42
N TYR A 178 6.59 -1.73 7.30
CA TYR A 178 6.02 -0.55 6.65
C TYR A 178 5.32 0.36 7.67
N PRO A 179 5.84 1.58 7.90
CA PRO A 179 5.36 2.45 8.97
C PRO A 179 3.89 2.84 8.81
N ASN A 180 3.45 3.15 7.59
CA ASN A 180 2.04 3.43 7.29
C ASN A 180 1.13 2.23 7.61
N ALA A 181 1.47 1.03 7.13
CA ALA A 181 0.70 -0.19 7.44
C ALA A 181 0.57 -0.42 8.95
N VAL A 182 1.68 -0.31 9.70
CA VAL A 182 1.69 -0.47 11.15
C VAL A 182 0.81 0.56 11.85
N MET A 183 0.86 1.83 11.43
CA MET A 183 0.00 2.89 11.98
C MET A 183 -1.49 2.63 11.69
N ARG A 184 -1.83 2.25 10.44
CA ARG A 184 -3.20 1.92 10.01
C ARG A 184 -3.78 0.71 10.74
N TYR A 185 -3.02 -0.39 10.81
CA TYR A 185 -3.43 -1.58 11.59
C TYR A 185 -3.66 -1.25 13.06
N SER A 186 -3.01 -0.19 13.57
CA SER A 186 -3.17 0.28 14.95
C SER A 186 -4.31 1.27 15.15
N GLY A 187 -5.11 1.52 14.12
CA GLY A 187 -6.32 2.36 14.18
C GLY A 187 -6.08 3.84 13.89
N MET A 188 -4.90 4.23 13.39
CA MET A 188 -4.67 5.61 12.98
C MET A 188 -5.29 5.88 11.60
N THR A 189 -6.30 6.75 11.56
CA THR A 189 -6.98 7.18 10.33
C THR A 189 -6.43 8.48 9.77
N VAL A 190 -5.86 9.36 10.58
CA VAL A 190 -5.24 10.62 10.12
C VAL A 190 -3.87 10.81 10.75
N TYR A 191 -2.86 11.07 9.91
CA TYR A 191 -1.52 11.49 10.30
C TYR A 191 -0.79 12.19 9.14
N TYR A 192 0.20 13.00 9.47
CA TYR A 192 0.97 13.74 8.47
C TYR A 192 2.45 13.35 8.48
N LEU A 193 3.23 13.98 7.60
CA LEU A 193 4.62 13.64 7.32
C LEU A 193 5.50 13.48 8.58
N PRO A 194 5.45 14.34 9.62
CA PRO A 194 6.21 14.16 10.86
C PRO A 194 5.85 12.89 11.63
N GLY A 195 4.57 12.51 11.66
CA GLY A 195 4.11 11.27 12.31
C GLY A 195 4.67 10.04 11.59
N PHE A 196 4.57 10.02 10.27
CA PHE A 196 5.15 8.98 9.43
C PHE A 196 6.68 8.89 9.56
N VAL A 197 7.39 10.02 9.55
CA VAL A 197 8.84 10.09 9.77
C VAL A 197 9.22 9.57 11.15
N GLY A 198 8.52 10.00 12.20
CA GLY A 198 8.77 9.54 13.57
C GLY A 198 8.61 8.03 13.71
N PHE A 199 7.56 7.47 13.10
CA PHE A 199 7.34 6.02 13.12
C PHE A 199 8.35 5.26 12.25
N SER A 200 8.80 5.84 11.14
CA SER A 200 9.89 5.28 10.32
C SER A 200 11.20 5.18 11.10
N LEU A 201 11.54 6.20 11.90
CA LEU A 201 12.71 6.16 12.79
C LEU A 201 12.57 5.07 13.87
N LEU A 202 11.37 4.89 14.43
CA LEU A 202 11.08 3.82 15.38
C LEU A 202 11.28 2.43 14.76
N LEU A 203 10.77 2.19 13.55
CA LEU A 203 10.98 0.93 12.84
C LEU A 203 12.44 0.71 12.45
N ALA A 204 13.17 1.77 12.06
CA ALA A 204 14.60 1.68 11.79
C ALA A 204 15.37 1.21 13.04
N LEU A 205 15.05 1.77 14.21
CA LEU A 205 15.62 1.34 15.48
C LEU A 205 15.26 -0.12 15.81
N ALA A 206 14.00 -0.52 15.63
CA ALA A 206 13.56 -1.89 15.83
C ALA A 206 14.36 -2.88 14.97
N ILE A 207 14.57 -2.56 13.68
CA ILE A 207 15.35 -3.38 12.74
C ILE A 207 16.82 -3.46 13.16
N LEU A 208 17.45 -2.32 13.48
CA LEU A 208 18.89 -2.27 13.80
C LEU A 208 19.23 -2.86 15.17
N LEU A 209 18.32 -2.75 16.14
CA LEU A 209 18.51 -3.29 17.49
C LEU A 209 18.03 -4.73 17.64
N GLY A 210 17.17 -5.23 16.73
CA GLY A 210 16.70 -6.61 16.69
C GLY A 210 17.82 -7.67 16.86
N PRO A 211 18.97 -7.58 16.17
CA PRO A 211 20.08 -8.52 16.34
C PRO A 211 20.57 -8.71 17.78
N TYR A 212 20.45 -7.71 18.66
CA TYR A 212 20.85 -7.85 20.07
C TYR A 212 19.94 -8.80 20.86
N LEU A 213 18.68 -8.91 20.45
CA LEU A 213 17.71 -9.82 21.06
C LEU A 213 17.95 -11.28 20.66
N ALA A 214 18.76 -11.53 19.61
CA ALA A 214 19.07 -12.87 19.14
C ALA A 214 19.85 -13.73 20.17
N ARG A 215 20.49 -13.07 21.16
CA ARG A 215 21.10 -13.75 22.32
C ARG A 215 20.10 -14.46 23.21
N LYS A 216 18.82 -14.09 23.14
CA LYS A 216 17.71 -14.64 23.94
C LYS A 216 16.56 -15.08 23.02
N PRO A 217 16.74 -16.14 22.21
CA PRO A 217 15.76 -16.53 21.19
C PRO A 217 14.38 -16.88 21.79
N THR A 218 14.33 -17.48 22.98
CA THR A 218 13.05 -17.75 23.67
C THR A 218 12.30 -16.46 24.02
N VAL A 219 13.02 -15.42 24.43
CA VAL A 219 12.44 -14.10 24.71
C VAL A 219 11.98 -13.45 23.41
N ALA A 220 12.80 -13.53 22.34
CA ALA A 220 12.41 -13.04 21.02
C ALA A 220 11.11 -13.70 20.52
N MET A 221 10.98 -15.03 20.65
CA MET A 221 9.75 -15.73 20.26
C MET A 221 8.52 -15.25 21.06
N ALA A 222 8.66 -15.11 22.38
CA ALA A 222 7.58 -14.61 23.22
C ALA A 222 7.18 -13.17 22.84
N LEU A 223 8.17 -12.30 22.62
CA LEU A 223 7.94 -10.91 22.23
C LEU A 223 7.37 -10.77 20.82
N LEU A 224 7.72 -11.66 19.89
CA LEU A 224 7.09 -11.73 18.57
C LEU A 224 5.59 -12.04 18.67
N ILE A 225 5.23 -13.07 19.45
CA ILE A 225 3.83 -13.48 19.61
C ILE A 225 3.03 -12.43 20.39
N ILE A 226 3.56 -11.96 21.53
CA ILE A 226 2.90 -10.93 22.35
C ILE A 226 2.80 -9.60 21.59
N GLY A 227 3.85 -9.21 20.87
CA GLY A 227 3.86 -8.00 20.06
C GLY A 227 2.79 -8.02 18.96
N SER A 228 2.65 -9.17 18.28
CA SER A 228 1.63 -9.36 17.25
C SER A 228 0.22 -9.45 17.83
N ALA A 229 0.04 -10.11 18.99
CA ALA A 229 -1.26 -10.20 19.66
C ALA A 229 -1.83 -8.83 20.10
N LYS A 230 -1.00 -7.78 20.21
CA LYS A 230 -1.47 -6.43 20.51
C LYS A 230 -2.26 -5.78 19.37
N LEU A 231 -2.24 -6.37 18.16
CA LEU A 231 -3.15 -5.98 17.07
C LEU A 231 -4.63 -5.99 17.48
N PHE A 232 -5.01 -6.89 18.39
CA PHE A 232 -6.37 -6.99 18.92
C PHE A 232 -6.70 -5.94 20.01
N LEU A 233 -5.74 -5.09 20.37
CA LEU A 233 -5.86 -4.12 21.46
C LEU A 233 -5.38 -2.73 21.01
N LYS A 234 -6.05 -2.14 20.02
CA LYS A 234 -5.69 -0.81 19.48
C LYS A 234 -5.77 0.26 20.60
N PRO A 235 -4.80 1.19 20.74
CA PRO A 235 -3.63 1.42 19.88
C PRO A 235 -2.34 0.72 20.35
N LEU A 236 -2.39 -0.29 21.23
CA LEU A 236 -1.19 -0.94 21.79
C LEU A 236 -0.28 -1.58 20.73
N SER A 237 -0.81 -1.89 19.55
CA SER A 237 -0.07 -2.36 18.38
C SER A 237 0.96 -1.35 17.86
N LEU A 238 0.81 -0.04 18.11
CA LEU A 238 1.83 0.97 17.77
C LEU A 238 3.19 0.69 18.43
N VAL A 239 3.18 0.04 19.59
CA VAL A 239 4.40 -0.42 20.29
C VAL A 239 4.61 -1.92 20.09
N GLY A 240 3.53 -2.69 20.02
CA GLY A 240 3.56 -4.14 19.84
C GLY A 240 4.25 -4.59 18.55
N LEU A 241 3.91 -3.96 17.43
CA LEU A 241 4.41 -4.33 16.11
C LEU A 241 5.89 -3.99 15.90
N PRO A 242 6.42 -2.82 16.34
CA PRO A 242 7.87 -2.60 16.34
C PRO A 242 8.63 -3.64 17.18
N ILE A 243 8.09 -4.05 18.34
CA ILE A 243 8.69 -5.12 19.16
C ILE A 243 8.64 -6.47 18.42
N ALA A 244 7.51 -6.78 17.75
CA ALA A 244 7.37 -7.97 16.94
C ALA A 244 8.38 -7.98 15.78
N LEU A 245 8.57 -6.85 15.10
CA LEU A 245 9.56 -6.70 14.03
C LEU A 245 10.99 -6.91 14.55
N ALA A 246 11.39 -6.23 15.63
CA ALA A 246 12.72 -6.42 16.23
C ALA A 246 12.96 -7.89 16.61
N SER A 247 11.93 -8.56 17.13
CA SER A 247 11.95 -9.98 17.47
C SER A 247 12.02 -10.88 16.24
N ALA A 248 11.36 -10.51 15.15
CA ALA A 248 11.41 -11.24 13.90
C ALA A 248 12.82 -11.21 13.30
N ILE A 249 13.46 -10.03 13.31
CA ILE A 249 14.86 -9.84 12.91
C ILE A 249 15.79 -10.67 13.80
N ALA A 250 15.57 -10.67 15.12
CA ALA A 250 16.37 -11.44 16.07
C ALA A 250 16.41 -12.95 15.77
N LEU A 251 15.34 -13.50 15.20
CA LEU A 251 15.18 -14.92 14.92
C LEU A 251 15.70 -15.36 13.54
N VAL A 252 16.15 -14.43 12.69
CA VAL A 252 16.59 -14.73 11.31
C VAL A 252 17.72 -15.75 11.30
N GLU A 253 18.73 -15.60 12.16
CA GLU A 253 19.87 -16.52 12.23
C GLU A 253 19.43 -17.95 12.59
N ASN A 254 18.49 -18.09 13.51
CA ASN A 254 17.90 -19.38 13.86
C ASN A 254 17.14 -19.99 12.65
N ALA A 255 16.43 -19.16 11.89
CA ALA A 255 15.63 -19.58 10.74
C ALA A 255 16.47 -20.09 9.55
N LYS A 256 17.73 -19.64 9.39
CA LYS A 256 18.65 -20.08 8.31
C LYS A 256 18.92 -21.58 8.31
N GLY A 257 18.85 -22.22 9.47
CA GLY A 257 19.07 -23.65 9.64
C GLY A 257 17.93 -24.53 9.13
N SER A 258 16.76 -23.96 8.82
CA SER A 258 15.60 -24.69 8.33
C SER A 258 15.84 -25.34 6.95
N ARG A 259 15.07 -26.39 6.65
CA ARG A 259 15.05 -27.09 5.35
C ARG A 259 13.71 -26.83 4.65
N GLY A 260 13.51 -27.38 3.46
CA GLY A 260 12.21 -27.31 2.78
C GLY A 260 11.90 -25.98 2.09
N GLY A 261 12.86 -25.39 1.38
CA GLY A 261 12.67 -24.09 0.72
C GLY A 261 11.50 -24.01 -0.26
N VAL A 262 11.19 -25.08 -1.01
CA VAL A 262 10.03 -25.09 -1.93
C VAL A 262 8.71 -25.08 -1.15
N ILE A 263 8.63 -25.84 -0.05
CA ILE A 263 7.48 -25.79 0.87
C ILE A 263 7.35 -24.39 1.49
N GLY A 264 8.48 -23.76 1.82
CA GLY A 264 8.52 -22.37 2.25
C GLY A 264 7.96 -21.40 1.21
N ALA A 265 8.32 -21.56 -0.06
CA ALA A 265 7.79 -20.72 -1.15
C ALA A 265 6.27 -20.92 -1.34
N VAL A 266 5.77 -22.16 -1.25
CA VAL A 266 4.32 -22.44 -1.24
C VAL A 266 3.65 -21.76 -0.04
N TYR A 267 4.27 -21.82 1.14
CA TYR A 267 3.75 -21.18 2.34
C TYR A 267 3.69 -19.65 2.21
N LEU A 268 4.75 -19.02 1.69
CA LEU A 268 4.77 -17.58 1.44
C LEU A 268 3.63 -17.18 0.49
N PHE A 269 3.48 -17.90 -0.62
CA PHE A 269 2.39 -17.68 -1.56
C PHE A 269 1.01 -17.84 -0.88
N LEU A 270 0.81 -18.91 -0.10
CA LEU A 270 -0.44 -19.13 0.63
C LEU A 270 -0.74 -17.95 1.57
N VAL A 271 0.25 -17.47 2.33
CA VAL A 271 0.08 -16.33 3.24
C VAL A 271 -0.28 -15.06 2.48
N ALA A 272 0.39 -14.77 1.36
CA ALA A 272 0.06 -13.62 0.53
C ALA A 272 -1.38 -13.70 -0.02
N THR A 273 -1.79 -14.87 -0.49
CA THR A 273 -3.18 -15.10 -0.96
C THR A 273 -4.21 -14.95 0.15
N LEU A 274 -3.93 -15.48 1.35
CA LEU A 274 -4.81 -15.29 2.51
C LEU A 274 -4.88 -13.82 2.93
N ALA A 275 -3.76 -13.10 2.85
CA ALA A 275 -3.72 -11.67 3.14
C ALA A 275 -4.54 -10.86 2.15
N LEU A 276 -4.46 -11.16 0.84
CA LEU A 276 -5.35 -10.57 -0.17
C LEU A 276 -6.81 -10.94 0.08
N GLY A 277 -7.08 -12.17 0.52
CA GLY A 277 -8.41 -12.60 0.94
C GLY A 277 -8.97 -11.84 2.14
N ALA A 278 -8.13 -11.13 2.92
CA ALA A 278 -8.62 -10.22 3.94
C ALA A 278 -9.25 -8.95 3.37
N TYR A 279 -8.90 -8.59 2.13
CA TYR A 279 -9.41 -7.41 1.42
C TYR A 279 -10.56 -7.73 0.46
N VAL A 280 -10.43 -8.83 -0.30
CA VAL A 280 -11.34 -9.22 -1.39
C VAL A 280 -11.84 -10.66 -1.24
N GLY A 281 -12.00 -11.13 0.00
CA GLY A 281 -12.22 -12.54 0.32
C GLY A 281 -13.39 -13.18 -0.40
N ARG A 282 -14.58 -12.55 -0.40
CA ARG A 282 -15.75 -13.06 -1.13
C ARG A 282 -15.50 -13.15 -2.63
N ASP A 283 -14.82 -12.17 -3.22
CA ASP A 283 -14.59 -12.09 -4.67
C ASP A 283 -13.66 -13.20 -5.16
N ILE A 284 -12.70 -13.62 -4.33
CA ILE A 284 -11.72 -14.67 -4.67
C ILE A 284 -12.00 -16.03 -4.02
N GLY A 285 -13.19 -16.22 -3.43
CA GLY A 285 -13.60 -17.51 -2.83
C GLY A 285 -12.95 -17.83 -1.48
N LEU A 286 -12.47 -16.82 -0.77
CA LEU A 286 -11.92 -16.86 0.59
C LEU A 286 -12.72 -16.01 1.59
N PRO A 287 -14.07 -16.11 1.66
CA PRO A 287 -14.89 -15.25 2.55
C PRO A 287 -14.55 -15.39 4.03
N PHE A 288 -13.90 -16.48 4.45
CA PHE A 288 -13.46 -16.68 5.84
C PHE A 288 -12.28 -15.78 6.24
N MET A 289 -11.58 -15.18 5.27
CA MET A 289 -10.43 -14.32 5.51
C MET A 289 -10.79 -12.84 5.66
N GLU A 290 -11.96 -12.39 5.22
CA GLU A 290 -12.37 -10.99 5.31
C GLU A 290 -12.27 -10.45 6.74
N ASP A 291 -11.62 -9.30 6.90
CA ASP A 291 -11.38 -8.65 8.19
C ASP A 291 -10.65 -9.56 9.21
N ARG A 292 -9.74 -10.42 8.74
CA ARG A 292 -8.92 -11.35 9.55
C ARG A 292 -7.42 -11.17 9.39
N LEU A 293 -6.93 -10.04 8.88
CA LEU A 293 -5.49 -9.82 8.72
C LEU A 293 -4.76 -9.86 10.07
N GLU A 294 -5.34 -9.32 11.15
CA GLU A 294 -4.69 -9.39 12.47
C GLU A 294 -4.49 -10.84 12.96
N ALA A 295 -5.48 -11.70 12.69
CA ALA A 295 -5.40 -13.13 13.00
C ALA A 295 -4.34 -13.84 12.15
N LEU A 296 -4.26 -13.51 10.85
CA LEU A 296 -3.24 -14.04 9.97
C LEU A 296 -1.83 -13.65 10.45
N ILE A 297 -1.60 -12.37 10.77
CA ILE A 297 -0.30 -11.89 11.30
C ILE A 297 0.09 -12.65 12.57
N LEU A 298 -0.85 -12.86 13.49
CA LEU A 298 -0.57 -13.62 14.71
C LEU A 298 -0.22 -15.09 14.41
N VAL A 299 -0.98 -15.76 13.55
CA VAL A 299 -0.73 -17.16 13.17
C VAL A 299 0.63 -17.31 12.48
N VAL A 300 0.95 -16.45 11.53
CA VAL A 300 2.24 -16.45 10.81
C VAL A 300 3.38 -16.17 11.78
N SER A 301 3.17 -15.30 12.78
CA SER A 301 4.15 -15.02 13.84
C SER A 301 4.45 -16.25 14.70
N VAL A 302 3.42 -17.01 15.06
CA VAL A 302 3.57 -18.29 15.78
C VAL A 302 4.31 -19.31 14.92
N ILE A 303 3.93 -19.47 13.64
CA ILE A 303 4.58 -20.41 12.72
C ILE A 303 6.05 -20.07 12.53
N TYR A 304 6.38 -18.79 12.30
CA TYR A 304 7.76 -18.36 12.17
C TYR A 304 8.56 -18.61 13.45
N ALA A 305 8.02 -18.23 14.63
CA ALA A 305 8.65 -18.48 15.92
C ALA A 305 8.98 -19.96 16.12
N LEU A 306 8.03 -20.86 15.82
CA LEU A 306 8.23 -22.31 15.92
C LEU A 306 9.25 -22.83 14.90
N SER A 307 9.25 -22.29 13.67
CA SER A 307 10.22 -22.67 12.63
C SER A 307 11.67 -22.28 13.00
N ALA A 308 11.81 -21.21 13.80
CA ALA A 308 13.07 -20.70 14.32
C ALA A 308 13.44 -21.31 15.68
N TYR A 309 12.62 -22.21 16.25
CA TYR A 309 12.88 -22.85 17.53
C TYR A 309 14.02 -23.89 17.42
N ARG A 310 15.25 -23.41 17.57
CA ARG A 310 16.48 -24.21 17.70
C ARG A 310 17.43 -23.60 18.72
N LYS A 311 18.43 -24.39 19.16
CA LYS A 311 19.52 -23.91 20.04
C LYS A 311 20.15 -22.63 19.47
N SER A 312 20.62 -21.76 20.35
CA SER A 312 21.21 -20.44 20.05
C SER A 312 22.06 -20.47 18.78
N ALA A 313 21.67 -19.69 17.78
CA ALA A 313 22.50 -19.43 16.62
C ALA A 313 23.66 -18.52 17.03
N GLU A 314 24.81 -18.70 16.39
CA GLU A 314 25.94 -17.78 16.57
C GLU A 314 25.60 -16.48 15.82
N VAL A 315 25.59 -15.35 16.53
CA VAL A 315 25.14 -14.07 15.96
C VAL A 315 26.25 -13.03 16.05
N SER A 316 26.63 -12.49 14.90
CA SER A 316 27.48 -11.30 14.82
C SER A 316 26.63 -10.07 15.11
N LEU A 317 26.93 -9.39 16.22
CA LEU A 317 26.24 -8.16 16.57
C LEU A 317 26.78 -6.97 15.75
N PRO A 318 25.90 -6.02 15.37
CA PRO A 318 26.35 -4.79 14.76
C PRO A 318 27.21 -3.97 15.75
N SER A 319 28.25 -3.33 15.24
CA SER A 319 28.99 -2.30 15.96
C SER A 319 28.22 -0.98 15.97
N VAL A 320 28.62 -0.04 16.84
CA VAL A 320 28.01 1.31 16.90
C VAL A 320 28.06 2.01 15.53
N LYS A 321 29.15 1.84 14.77
CA LYS A 321 29.27 2.42 13.42
C LYS A 321 28.31 1.80 12.42
N GLU A 322 28.12 0.48 12.48
CA GLU A 322 27.20 -0.25 11.61
C GLU A 322 25.72 0.06 11.91
N ILE A 323 25.40 0.54 13.13
CA ILE A 323 24.07 1.08 13.47
C ILE A 323 23.96 2.55 13.04
N ALA A 324 24.97 3.36 13.34
CA ALA A 324 24.95 4.79 13.10
C ALA A 324 24.85 5.14 11.61
N GLY A 325 25.49 4.38 10.72
CA GLY A 325 25.45 4.62 9.27
C GLY A 325 24.03 4.56 8.67
N PRO A 326 23.32 3.42 8.75
CA PRO A 326 21.93 3.32 8.28
C PRO A 326 20.98 4.27 9.00
N LEU A 327 21.16 4.47 10.32
CA LEU A 327 20.34 5.41 11.09
C LEU A 327 20.53 6.85 10.59
N LEU A 328 21.76 7.25 10.29
CA LEU A 328 22.04 8.54 9.66
C LEU A 328 21.40 8.62 8.28
N GLY A 329 21.40 7.53 7.50
CA GLY A 329 20.72 7.46 6.20
C GLY A 329 19.24 7.78 6.29
N VAL A 330 18.50 7.13 7.21
CA VAL A 330 17.07 7.43 7.40
C VAL A 330 16.86 8.84 7.96
N VAL A 331 17.71 9.32 8.89
CA VAL A 331 17.63 10.70 9.41
C VAL A 331 17.86 11.74 8.30
N VAL A 332 18.83 11.52 7.42
CA VAL A 332 19.08 12.39 6.27
C VAL A 332 17.89 12.38 5.33
N ALA A 333 17.34 11.20 5.00
CA ALA A 333 16.11 11.10 4.22
C ALA A 333 14.96 11.87 4.88
N SER A 334 14.78 11.72 6.19
CA SER A 334 13.77 12.45 6.98
C SER A 334 13.94 13.97 6.92
N VAL A 335 15.18 14.47 7.07
CA VAL A 335 15.48 15.91 6.97
C VAL A 335 15.21 16.43 5.56
N ILE A 336 15.59 15.68 4.53
CA ILE A 336 15.31 16.03 3.12
C ILE A 336 13.81 16.16 2.91
N VAL A 337 13.02 15.16 3.30
CA VAL A 337 11.57 15.21 3.05
C VAL A 337 10.86 16.28 3.86
N LEU A 338 11.23 16.48 5.13
CA LEU A 338 10.66 17.56 5.96
C LEU A 338 11.06 18.96 5.47
N ALA A 339 12.14 19.09 4.69
CA ALA A 339 12.56 20.36 4.11
C ALA A 339 11.94 20.62 2.72
N LEU A 340 11.64 19.57 1.95
CA LEU A 340 11.14 19.68 0.58
C LEU A 340 9.61 19.57 0.45
N PHE A 341 8.96 18.91 1.40
CA PHE A 341 7.52 18.63 1.36
C PHE A 341 6.78 19.29 2.54
N ASN A 342 5.46 19.35 2.43
CA ASN A 342 4.60 19.88 3.48
C ASN A 342 4.62 18.94 4.69
N ALA A 343 4.93 19.50 5.86
CA ALA A 343 4.88 18.78 7.13
C ALA A 343 3.43 18.48 7.58
N GLY A 344 2.45 19.15 6.99
CA GLY A 344 1.03 19.02 7.33
C GLY A 344 0.18 19.84 6.37
N PRO A 345 -1.12 19.94 6.66
CA PRO A 345 -2.03 20.67 5.80
C PRO A 345 -1.68 22.17 5.76
N THR A 346 -1.87 22.76 4.58
CA THR A 346 -1.81 24.20 4.36
C THR A 346 -3.22 24.71 4.18
N TYR A 347 -3.70 25.47 5.17
CA TYR A 347 -5.04 26.03 5.15
C TYR A 347 -5.09 27.35 4.40
N VAL A 348 -6.20 27.58 3.68
CA VAL A 348 -6.43 28.80 2.88
C VAL A 348 -7.67 29.55 3.37
N GLU A 349 -7.84 30.80 2.94
CA GLU A 349 -9.07 31.57 3.23
C GLU A 349 -10.27 30.96 2.51
N ALA A 350 -11.47 31.18 3.06
CA ALA A 350 -12.71 30.74 2.44
C ALA A 350 -12.85 31.31 1.01
N LYS A 351 -13.37 30.48 0.10
CA LYS A 351 -13.69 30.87 -1.28
C LYS A 351 -15.18 30.85 -1.49
N LYS A 352 -15.65 31.76 -2.36
CA LYS A 352 -17.05 31.75 -2.81
C LYS A 352 -17.28 30.68 -3.88
N ASP A 353 -16.41 30.63 -4.88
CA ASP A 353 -16.43 29.59 -5.91
C ASP A 353 -15.50 28.46 -5.49
N VAL A 354 -16.07 27.26 -5.31
CA VAL A 354 -15.36 26.08 -4.81
C VAL A 354 -15.34 25.01 -5.90
N LEU A 355 -14.14 24.60 -6.31
CA LEU A 355 -13.94 23.48 -7.23
C LEU A 355 -14.02 22.14 -6.47
N VAL A 356 -15.15 21.45 -6.61
CA VAL A 356 -15.38 20.13 -6.00
C VAL A 356 -15.12 19.04 -7.03
N TRP A 357 -14.34 18.04 -6.64
CA TRP A 357 -14.06 16.83 -7.41
C TRP A 357 -14.62 15.60 -6.72
N THR A 358 -15.08 14.64 -7.52
CA THR A 358 -15.05 13.23 -7.12
C THR A 358 -14.20 12.42 -8.09
N TYR A 359 -13.41 11.51 -7.55
CA TYR A 359 -12.49 10.71 -8.35
C TYR A 359 -12.06 9.44 -7.62
N ASN A 360 -12.45 8.29 -8.15
CA ASN A 360 -11.97 6.97 -7.75
C ASN A 360 -10.54 6.77 -8.28
N VAL A 361 -9.58 6.50 -7.38
CA VAL A 361 -8.15 6.38 -7.72
C VAL A 361 -7.68 4.96 -7.98
N HIS A 362 -8.60 4.00 -8.11
CA HIS A 362 -8.31 2.63 -8.49
C HIS A 362 -7.17 2.01 -7.68
N GLN A 363 -7.23 2.17 -6.35
CA GLN A 363 -6.21 1.67 -5.42
C GLN A 363 -4.78 2.22 -5.65
N GLY A 364 -4.65 3.33 -6.38
CA GLY A 364 -3.38 3.90 -6.81
C GLY A 364 -2.71 3.10 -7.93
N PHE A 365 -3.48 2.30 -8.67
CA PHE A 365 -3.05 1.63 -9.89
C PHE A 365 -3.49 2.38 -11.14
N GLY A 366 -2.68 2.25 -12.19
CA GLY A 366 -3.08 2.68 -13.52
C GLY A 366 -3.98 1.65 -14.20
N PRO A 367 -4.92 2.12 -15.06
CA PRO A 367 -5.95 1.28 -15.66
C PRO A 367 -5.34 0.09 -16.39
N TYR A 368 -4.56 0.33 -17.45
CA TYR A 368 -4.22 -0.76 -18.37
C TYR A 368 -3.10 -1.66 -17.88
N ASP A 369 -2.04 -1.08 -17.32
CA ASP A 369 -0.80 -1.82 -17.00
C ASP A 369 -0.64 -2.12 -15.50
N GLY A 370 -1.57 -1.66 -14.65
CA GLY A 370 -1.50 -1.93 -13.21
C GLY A 370 -0.22 -1.38 -12.59
N THR A 371 0.31 -0.32 -13.18
CA THR A 371 1.46 0.45 -12.69
C THR A 371 1.08 1.10 -11.38
N PHE A 372 2.03 1.23 -10.46
CA PHE A 372 1.86 2.20 -9.40
C PHE A 372 1.74 3.59 -10.03
N ASN A 373 0.70 4.33 -9.65
CA ASN A 373 0.32 5.60 -10.28
C ASN A 373 0.31 6.77 -9.29
N GLY A 374 0.89 6.62 -8.11
CA GLY A 374 0.93 7.67 -7.10
C GLY A 374 1.61 8.95 -7.59
N TYR A 375 2.70 8.84 -8.36
CA TYR A 375 3.37 10.00 -8.96
C TYR A 375 2.45 10.75 -9.95
N GLU A 376 1.74 10.01 -10.81
CA GLU A 376 0.80 10.58 -11.77
C GLU A 376 -0.42 11.23 -11.10
N VAL A 377 -0.95 10.62 -10.02
CA VAL A 377 -2.01 11.22 -9.19
C VAL A 377 -1.55 12.55 -8.59
N VAL A 378 -0.35 12.62 -8.03
CA VAL A 378 0.20 13.87 -7.49
C VAL A 378 0.35 14.93 -8.58
N ASN A 379 0.86 14.57 -9.76
CA ASN A 379 1.01 15.52 -10.87
C ASN A 379 -0.34 16.06 -11.35
N LEU A 380 -1.33 15.19 -11.53
CA LEU A 380 -2.68 15.55 -11.92
C LEU A 380 -3.30 16.55 -10.93
N LEU A 381 -3.24 16.25 -9.64
CA LEU A 381 -3.78 17.13 -8.60
C LEU A 381 -2.98 18.45 -8.49
N ALA A 382 -1.67 18.43 -8.71
CA ALA A 382 -0.85 19.64 -8.74
C ALA A 382 -1.21 20.57 -9.91
N GLU A 383 -1.58 20.00 -11.06
CA GLU A 383 -1.99 20.76 -12.24
C GLU A 383 -3.41 21.32 -12.08
N GLN A 384 -4.34 20.48 -11.61
CA GLN A 384 -5.78 20.77 -11.64
C GLN A 384 -6.31 21.42 -10.35
N LYS A 385 -5.63 21.17 -9.21
CA LYS A 385 -5.85 21.83 -7.91
C LYS A 385 -7.32 21.89 -7.45
N PRO A 386 -8.00 20.75 -7.28
CA PRO A 386 -9.34 20.75 -6.71
C PRO A 386 -9.35 21.37 -5.30
N ASP A 387 -10.37 22.15 -4.98
CA ASP A 387 -10.47 22.76 -3.65
C ASP A 387 -10.95 21.73 -2.60
N VAL A 388 -11.91 20.90 -2.99
CA VAL A 388 -12.40 19.75 -2.22
C VAL A 388 -12.40 18.53 -3.13
N TRP A 389 -11.80 17.43 -2.68
CA TRP A 389 -11.76 16.19 -3.43
C TRP A 389 -12.28 15.03 -2.60
N LEU A 390 -13.36 14.42 -3.07
CA LEU A 390 -13.96 13.21 -2.52
C LEU A 390 -13.40 12.02 -3.30
N ALA A 391 -12.49 11.26 -2.68
CA ALA A 391 -11.73 10.20 -3.31
C ALA A 391 -12.25 8.81 -2.92
N GLN A 392 -12.32 7.90 -3.89
CA GLN A 392 -12.70 6.49 -3.70
C GLN A 392 -11.54 5.55 -4.00
N GLU A 393 -11.65 4.32 -3.49
CA GLU A 393 -10.61 3.29 -3.54
C GLU A 393 -9.24 3.74 -3.03
N VAL A 394 -9.27 4.53 -1.96
CA VAL A 394 -8.10 5.12 -1.35
C VAL A 394 -7.40 4.09 -0.45
N VAL A 395 -6.17 3.77 -0.84
CA VAL A 395 -5.21 2.95 -0.10
C VAL A 395 -4.38 3.78 0.87
N GLY A 396 -4.34 3.34 2.13
CA GLY A 396 -3.52 3.90 3.22
C GLY A 396 -2.35 2.99 3.64
N GLY A 397 -2.00 1.99 2.82
CA GLY A 397 -1.00 0.97 3.13
C GLY A 397 -1.51 -0.46 2.94
N MET A 398 -2.22 -0.72 1.84
CA MET A 398 -2.76 -2.04 1.51
C MET A 398 -1.67 -2.94 0.93
N ILE A 399 -1.67 -4.23 1.27
CA ILE A 399 -0.70 -5.20 0.72
C ILE A 399 -0.80 -5.32 -0.80
N GLY A 400 -2.02 -5.34 -1.33
CA GLY A 400 -2.31 -5.52 -2.75
C GLY A 400 -1.76 -4.42 -3.65
N ASN A 401 -1.47 -3.23 -3.12
CA ASN A 401 -0.90 -2.13 -3.90
C ASN A 401 0.53 -1.78 -3.48
N GLY A 402 1.23 -2.73 -2.85
CA GLY A 402 2.61 -2.51 -2.43
C GLY A 402 2.72 -1.49 -1.30
N TYR A 403 1.69 -1.33 -0.48
CA TYR A 403 1.70 -0.48 0.72
C TYR A 403 1.87 1.02 0.44
N GLN A 404 1.33 1.53 -0.67
CA GLN A 404 1.29 2.99 -0.88
C GLN A 404 0.26 3.64 0.07
N ASP A 405 0.49 4.90 0.43
CA ASP A 405 -0.37 5.69 1.31
C ASP A 405 -0.79 6.97 0.60
N VAL A 406 -1.87 6.89 -0.20
CA VAL A 406 -2.40 8.00 -1.00
C VAL A 406 -2.66 9.24 -0.15
N PRO A 407 -3.35 9.15 1.01
CA PRO A 407 -3.57 10.32 1.84
C PRO A 407 -2.28 11.03 2.26
N LEU A 408 -1.26 10.26 2.66
CA LEU A 408 0.01 10.81 3.12
C LEU A 408 0.77 11.50 1.98
N PHE A 409 0.96 10.83 0.85
CA PHE A 409 1.77 11.43 -0.21
C PHE A 409 1.05 12.61 -0.87
N VAL A 410 -0.29 12.60 -1.00
CA VAL A 410 -1.05 13.76 -1.50
C VAL A 410 -0.89 14.94 -0.54
N SER A 411 -1.08 14.71 0.76
CA SER A 411 -0.93 15.76 1.78
C SER A 411 0.49 16.33 1.80
N ALA A 412 1.52 15.49 1.76
CA ALA A 412 2.90 15.96 1.81
C ALA A 412 3.30 16.74 0.55
N HIS A 413 2.89 16.29 -0.64
CA HIS A 413 3.27 16.96 -1.89
C HIS A 413 2.48 18.25 -2.11
N LEU A 414 1.20 18.27 -1.74
CA LEU A 414 0.28 19.33 -2.17
C LEU A 414 -0.33 20.13 -1.01
N GLY A 415 -0.18 19.70 0.23
CA GLY A 415 -0.63 20.43 1.41
C GLY A 415 -2.12 20.24 1.75
N TYR A 416 -2.79 19.22 1.21
CA TYR A 416 -4.18 18.90 1.60
C TYR A 416 -4.26 18.39 3.04
N ALA A 417 -5.25 18.85 3.78
CA ALA A 417 -5.82 18.11 4.90
C ALA A 417 -6.62 16.93 4.35
N TYR A 418 -6.74 15.86 5.13
CA TYR A 418 -7.58 14.73 4.76
C TYR A 418 -8.28 14.12 5.96
N GLU A 419 -9.52 13.70 5.72
CA GLU A 419 -10.26 12.78 6.59
C GLU A 419 -10.34 11.44 5.85
N TYR A 420 -9.81 10.37 6.45
CA TYR A 420 -9.75 9.04 5.83
C TYR A 420 -10.62 8.06 6.57
N LYS A 421 -11.54 7.42 5.84
CA LYS A 421 -12.40 6.36 6.34
C LYS A 421 -11.97 5.02 5.73
N PRO A 422 -11.24 4.16 6.47
CA PRO A 422 -10.99 2.81 6.01
C PRO A 422 -12.29 1.98 6.05
N ALA A 423 -12.53 1.24 4.99
CA ALA A 423 -13.60 0.24 4.90
C ALA A 423 -13.09 -1.16 5.28
N VAL A 424 -11.84 -1.48 4.92
CA VAL A 424 -11.26 -2.82 5.06
C VAL A 424 -9.86 -2.74 5.65
N GLU A 425 -9.60 -3.56 6.68
CA GLU A 425 -8.28 -3.75 7.30
C GLU A 425 -7.52 -2.47 7.70
N GLY A 426 -8.25 -1.36 7.91
CA GLY A 426 -7.68 -0.06 8.24
C GLY A 426 -6.89 0.62 7.10
N THR A 427 -6.77 0.01 5.93
CA THR A 427 -5.80 0.39 4.89
C THR A 427 -6.40 0.53 3.48
N TYR A 428 -7.69 0.27 3.30
CA TYR A 428 -8.42 0.51 2.05
C TYR A 428 -9.79 1.14 2.35
N GLY A 429 -10.19 2.19 1.63
CA GLY A 429 -11.44 2.91 1.88
C GLY A 429 -11.64 4.17 1.03
N ILE A 430 -12.16 5.24 1.62
CA ILE A 430 -12.43 6.54 0.98
C ILE A 430 -11.76 7.67 1.76
N ALA A 431 -11.53 8.82 1.12
CA ALA A 431 -10.99 10.01 1.78
C ALA A 431 -11.62 11.30 1.27
N VAL A 432 -11.79 12.28 2.13
CA VAL A 432 -12.09 13.67 1.74
C VAL A 432 -10.81 14.49 1.91
N PHE A 433 -10.43 15.22 0.88
CA PHE A 433 -9.28 16.13 0.88
C PHE A 433 -9.76 17.58 0.76
N SER A 434 -9.14 18.49 1.51
CA SER A 434 -9.46 19.92 1.49
C SER A 434 -8.27 20.78 1.93
N HIS A 435 -8.26 22.05 1.51
CA HIS A 435 -7.39 23.09 2.07
C HIS A 435 -8.06 23.89 3.20
N TRP A 436 -9.14 23.37 3.78
CA TRP A 436 -9.87 23.96 4.90
C TRP A 436 -9.99 22.96 6.04
N HIS A 437 -10.35 23.44 7.23
CA HIS A 437 -10.57 22.59 8.39
C HIS A 437 -11.78 21.70 8.16
N MET A 438 -11.62 20.42 8.52
CA MET A 438 -12.62 19.39 8.34
C MET A 438 -12.97 18.76 9.68
N GLU A 439 -14.26 18.52 9.89
CA GLU A 439 -14.79 17.76 11.02
C GLU A 439 -15.54 16.55 10.48
N THR A 440 -15.11 15.35 10.86
CA THR A 440 -15.84 14.12 10.55
C THR A 440 -17.08 14.03 11.43
N GLU A 441 -18.25 14.27 10.84
CA GLU A 441 -19.56 14.29 11.50
C GLU A 441 -20.04 12.86 11.83
N SER A 442 -19.92 11.97 10.84
CA SER A 442 -20.33 10.58 10.98
C SER A 442 -19.79 9.72 9.86
N GLU A 443 -19.73 8.42 10.09
CA GLU A 443 -19.18 7.42 9.18
C GLU A 443 -20.09 6.20 9.14
N LEU A 444 -20.26 5.59 7.96
CA LEU A 444 -21.11 4.42 7.78
C LEU A 444 -20.51 3.46 6.74
N ASN A 445 -20.48 2.16 7.03
CA ASN A 445 -20.37 1.14 5.97
C ASN A 445 -21.79 0.76 5.59
N LEU A 446 -22.16 1.07 4.35
CA LEU A 446 -23.46 0.75 3.78
C LEU A 446 -23.66 -0.78 3.77
N GLU A 447 -24.91 -1.21 3.91
CA GLU A 447 -25.22 -2.64 3.92
C GLU A 447 -24.79 -3.27 2.58
N SER A 448 -23.94 -4.29 2.66
CA SER A 448 -23.36 -4.96 1.50
C SER A 448 -23.28 -6.46 1.71
N VAL A 449 -23.50 -7.22 0.64
CA VAL A 449 -23.29 -8.68 0.64
C VAL A 449 -21.80 -9.00 0.42
N GLY A 450 -21.08 -8.11 -0.27
CA GLY A 450 -19.68 -8.25 -0.66
C GLY A 450 -18.71 -7.51 0.26
N GLN A 451 -17.68 -6.89 -0.33
CA GLN A 451 -16.76 -6.01 0.37
C GLN A 451 -17.49 -4.81 0.99
N ALA A 452 -17.05 -4.35 2.17
CA ALA A 452 -17.64 -3.18 2.85
C ALA A 452 -17.63 -1.92 1.95
N ARG A 453 -18.78 -1.24 1.87
CA ARG A 453 -19.01 -0.06 1.01
C ARG A 453 -19.10 1.22 1.84
N PRO A 454 -18.07 2.09 1.85
CA PRO A 454 -18.02 3.19 2.79
C PRO A 454 -18.78 4.45 2.33
N ALA A 455 -19.43 5.12 3.28
CA ALA A 455 -19.82 6.52 3.22
C ALA A 455 -19.22 7.32 4.41
N GLN A 456 -18.79 8.55 4.17
CA GLN A 456 -18.21 9.46 5.17
C GLN A 456 -18.83 10.84 5.05
N LYS A 457 -19.34 11.40 6.14
CA LYS A 457 -19.91 12.75 6.20
C LYS A 457 -18.94 13.69 6.92
N VAL A 458 -18.55 14.76 6.26
CA VAL A 458 -17.52 15.70 6.72
C VAL A 458 -18.02 17.14 6.56
N SER A 459 -17.96 17.93 7.63
CA SER A 459 -18.17 19.37 7.58
C SER A 459 -16.86 20.09 7.27
N ILE A 460 -16.93 21.11 6.41
CA ILE A 460 -15.80 21.97 6.03
C ILE A 460 -16.07 23.36 6.62
N GLU A 461 -15.34 23.69 7.69
CA GLU A 461 -15.68 24.80 8.59
C GLU A 461 -15.74 26.15 7.88
N GLU A 462 -14.67 26.51 7.15
CA GLU A 462 -14.55 27.80 6.48
C GLU A 462 -15.55 27.99 5.34
N LEU A 463 -16.03 26.91 4.73
CA LEU A 463 -17.03 26.94 3.67
C LEU A 463 -18.47 26.89 4.22
N GLY A 464 -18.65 26.46 5.47
CA GLY A 464 -19.98 26.27 6.05
C GLY A 464 -20.82 25.21 5.32
N ILE A 465 -20.16 24.19 4.75
CA ILE A 465 -20.82 23.08 4.04
C ILE A 465 -20.47 21.74 4.67
N THR A 466 -21.38 20.79 4.56
CA THR A 466 -21.21 19.39 4.89
C THR A 466 -21.30 18.57 3.60
N VAL A 467 -20.34 17.68 3.39
CA VAL A 467 -20.24 16.81 2.22
C VAL A 467 -20.30 15.34 2.63
N VAL A 468 -20.80 14.50 1.74
CA VAL A 468 -20.76 13.04 1.88
C VAL A 468 -19.94 12.46 0.75
N ASN A 469 -18.86 11.76 1.09
CA ASN A 469 -18.12 10.89 0.16
C ASN A 469 -18.71 9.47 0.24
N VAL A 470 -18.93 8.82 -0.90
CA VAL A 470 -19.46 7.45 -0.96
C VAL A 470 -18.77 6.59 -2.03
N HIS A 471 -18.71 5.29 -1.76
CA HIS A 471 -18.42 4.25 -2.76
C HIS A 471 -19.42 3.09 -2.60
N MET A 472 -20.36 2.94 -3.54
CA MET A 472 -21.47 1.99 -3.46
C MET A 472 -21.13 0.60 -4.04
N GLY A 473 -22.02 -0.37 -3.83
CA GLY A 473 -21.89 -1.77 -4.25
C GLY A 473 -22.06 -2.02 -5.75
N LEU A 474 -21.77 -3.26 -6.17
CA LEU A 474 -21.75 -3.66 -7.59
C LEU A 474 -23.06 -4.31 -8.09
N SER A 475 -23.97 -4.71 -7.20
CA SER A 475 -25.31 -5.22 -7.59
C SER A 475 -26.33 -4.10 -7.59
N GLU A 476 -27.15 -4.02 -8.64
CA GLU A 476 -28.21 -3.02 -8.79
C GLU A 476 -29.20 -3.04 -7.61
N GLU A 477 -29.60 -4.23 -7.14
CA GLU A 477 -30.51 -4.37 -6.00
C GLU A 477 -29.87 -3.89 -4.69
N GLU A 478 -28.58 -4.19 -4.49
CA GLU A 478 -27.81 -3.68 -3.35
C GLU A 478 -27.73 -2.15 -3.40
N ARG A 479 -27.41 -1.58 -4.58
CA ARG A 479 -27.30 -0.12 -4.76
C ARG A 479 -28.62 0.60 -4.46
N ALA A 480 -29.76 0.06 -4.85
CA ALA A 480 -31.05 0.67 -4.54
C ALA A 480 -31.34 0.75 -3.03
N MET A 481 -30.99 -0.31 -2.29
CA MET A 481 -31.12 -0.35 -0.83
C MET A 481 -30.10 0.59 -0.14
N GLN A 482 -28.86 0.60 -0.63
CA GLN A 482 -27.82 1.51 -0.18
C GLN A 482 -28.16 2.98 -0.45
N ALA A 483 -28.85 3.30 -1.55
CA ALA A 483 -29.29 4.66 -1.85
C ALA A 483 -30.27 5.21 -0.80
N GLU A 484 -31.21 4.38 -0.33
CA GLU A 484 -32.13 4.77 0.76
C GLU A 484 -31.40 4.96 2.09
N GLU A 485 -30.38 4.14 2.37
CA GLU A 485 -29.54 4.28 3.55
C GLU A 485 -28.68 5.55 3.49
N LEU A 486 -28.01 5.79 2.35
CA LEU A 486 -27.19 6.95 2.09
C LEU A 486 -27.99 8.25 2.19
N LEU A 487 -29.21 8.26 1.66
CA LEU A 487 -30.08 9.42 1.72
C LEU A 487 -30.42 9.79 3.18
N LYS A 488 -30.82 8.81 4.00
CA LYS A 488 -31.06 9.01 5.44
C LYS A 488 -29.81 9.51 6.16
N PHE A 489 -28.65 8.96 5.83
CA PHE A 489 -27.37 9.36 6.42
C PHE A 489 -27.00 10.81 6.08
N ALA A 490 -27.23 11.21 4.83
CA ALA A 490 -26.99 12.56 4.34
C ALA A 490 -27.98 13.59 4.89
N GLU A 491 -29.24 13.20 5.14
CA GLU A 491 -30.27 14.08 5.72
C GLU A 491 -30.21 14.19 7.25
N ALA A 492 -29.55 13.25 7.93
CA ALA A 492 -29.33 13.35 9.37
C ALA A 492 -28.49 14.58 9.69
N SER A 493 -28.87 15.37 10.71
CA SER A 493 -28.17 16.60 11.08
C SER A 493 -26.68 16.36 11.41
N PRO A 494 -25.74 17.22 10.94
CA PRO A 494 -25.98 18.28 9.96
C PRO A 494 -26.31 17.71 8.58
N VAL A 495 -27.28 18.33 7.90
CA VAL A 495 -27.71 17.94 6.56
C VAL A 495 -26.55 18.19 5.60
N ALA A 496 -26.20 17.19 4.79
CA ALA A 496 -25.20 17.33 3.75
C ALA A 496 -25.73 18.21 2.60
N GLN A 497 -24.93 19.19 2.17
CA GLN A 497 -25.21 19.99 0.98
C GLN A 497 -24.77 19.27 -0.29
N VAL A 498 -23.74 18.43 -0.20
CA VAL A 498 -23.17 17.69 -1.34
C VAL A 498 -23.06 16.20 -1.01
N ILE A 499 -23.49 15.34 -1.92
CA ILE A 499 -23.10 13.92 -1.96
C ILE A 499 -22.26 13.75 -3.21
N ALA A 500 -21.05 13.22 -3.10
CA ALA A 500 -20.24 12.93 -4.26
C ALA A 500 -19.48 11.61 -4.10
N GLY A 501 -19.31 10.88 -5.19
CA GLY A 501 -18.69 9.58 -5.14
C GLY A 501 -18.93 8.72 -6.37
N ASP A 502 -18.35 7.54 -6.31
CA ASP A 502 -18.62 6.44 -7.22
C ASP A 502 -19.84 5.67 -6.72
N THR A 503 -20.97 5.82 -7.42
CA THR A 503 -22.21 5.15 -7.07
C THR A 503 -22.33 3.78 -7.75
N ASN A 504 -21.41 3.40 -8.64
CA ASN A 504 -21.51 2.22 -9.50
C ASN A 504 -22.88 2.10 -10.22
N ALA A 505 -23.60 3.21 -10.42
CA ALA A 505 -24.97 3.21 -10.95
C ALA A 505 -25.10 4.16 -12.15
N GLU A 506 -25.61 3.65 -13.25
CA GLU A 506 -25.96 4.45 -14.42
C GLU A 506 -27.15 5.40 -14.16
N PRO A 507 -27.30 6.49 -14.93
CA PRO A 507 -28.32 7.51 -14.67
C PRO A 507 -29.77 7.01 -14.64
N ASP A 508 -30.08 5.91 -15.32
CA ASP A 508 -31.41 5.30 -15.40
C ASP A 508 -31.68 4.24 -14.32
N GLU A 509 -30.70 3.95 -13.47
CA GLU A 509 -30.84 2.98 -12.39
C GLU A 509 -31.67 3.49 -11.19
N LYS A 510 -32.26 2.54 -10.47
CA LYS A 510 -33.12 2.83 -9.31
C LYS A 510 -32.40 3.59 -8.20
N ALA A 511 -31.11 3.33 -8.00
CA ALA A 511 -30.31 4.02 -7.00
C ALA A 511 -30.26 5.54 -7.25
N ILE A 512 -30.03 5.95 -8.50
CA ILE A 512 -29.99 7.38 -8.88
C ILE A 512 -31.38 8.01 -8.79
N GLU A 513 -32.44 7.29 -9.18
CA GLU A 513 -33.82 7.75 -8.98
C GLU A 513 -34.12 8.07 -7.50
N ILE A 514 -33.58 7.26 -6.56
CA ILE A 514 -33.77 7.47 -5.11
C ILE A 514 -32.97 8.68 -4.62
N LEU A 515 -31.68 8.77 -4.96
CA LEU A 515 -30.82 9.87 -4.51
C LEU A 515 -31.31 11.23 -5.01
N THR A 516 -31.85 11.27 -6.24
CA THR A 516 -32.33 12.51 -6.88
C THR A 516 -33.73 12.96 -6.41
N ARG A 517 -34.36 12.25 -5.45
CA ARG A 517 -35.58 12.75 -4.78
C ARG A 517 -35.32 14.04 -4.01
N ASP A 518 -34.18 14.06 -3.32
CA ASP A 518 -33.83 15.11 -2.37
C ASP A 518 -32.56 15.88 -2.75
N TYR A 519 -31.85 15.39 -3.76
CA TYR A 519 -30.69 16.02 -4.36
C TYR A 519 -30.92 16.22 -5.87
N ARG A 520 -30.11 17.07 -6.50
CA ARG A 520 -30.05 17.25 -7.94
C ARG A 520 -28.63 17.00 -8.42
N ASP A 521 -28.49 16.44 -9.61
CA ASP A 521 -27.18 16.32 -10.25
C ASP A 521 -26.62 17.72 -10.57
N ALA A 522 -25.33 17.93 -10.31
CA ALA A 522 -24.63 19.15 -10.72
C ALA A 522 -24.47 19.24 -12.24
N PHE A 523 -24.66 18.13 -12.96
CA PHE A 523 -24.46 17.99 -14.39
C PHE A 523 -25.81 18.03 -15.14
N PRO A 524 -26.24 19.19 -15.68
CA PRO A 524 -27.39 19.23 -16.59
C PRO A 524 -27.15 18.38 -17.86
N GLU A 525 -25.91 18.32 -18.32
CA GLU A 525 -25.46 17.45 -19.40
C GLU A 525 -24.28 16.62 -18.90
N ARG A 526 -24.47 15.32 -18.71
CA ARG A 526 -23.40 14.43 -18.22
C ARG A 526 -22.36 14.14 -19.30
N PRO A 527 -21.09 13.88 -18.91
CA PRO A 527 -20.10 13.35 -19.84
C PRO A 527 -20.54 11.99 -20.40
N PRO A 528 -20.00 11.53 -21.55
CA PRO A 528 -20.40 10.26 -22.14
C PRO A 528 -20.09 9.04 -21.25
N TYR A 529 -19.04 9.12 -20.43
CA TYR A 529 -18.65 8.12 -19.45
C TYR A 529 -17.75 8.78 -18.39
N THR A 530 -17.70 8.19 -17.21
CA THR A 530 -16.77 8.54 -16.12
C THR A 530 -15.88 7.35 -15.75
N PHE A 531 -16.26 6.15 -16.15
CA PHE A 531 -15.44 4.94 -16.10
C PHE A 531 -15.15 4.45 -17.52
N LEU A 532 -13.90 4.08 -17.79
CA LEU A 532 -13.50 3.44 -19.04
C LEU A 532 -12.46 2.37 -18.80
N TRP A 533 -12.84 1.13 -19.09
CA TRP A 533 -11.91 0.05 -19.29
C TRP A 533 -11.83 -0.32 -20.77
N GLU A 534 -10.65 -0.20 -21.38
CA GLU A 534 -10.43 -0.61 -22.76
C GLU A 534 -9.08 -1.34 -22.91
N ARG A 535 -9.11 -2.64 -23.23
CA ARG A 535 -7.88 -3.40 -23.52
C ARG A 535 -8.18 -4.56 -24.46
N ASN A 536 -7.31 -4.78 -25.44
CA ASN A 536 -7.42 -5.88 -26.41
C ASN A 536 -8.80 -5.99 -27.11
N GLY A 537 -9.47 -4.86 -27.35
CA GLY A 537 -10.79 -4.80 -28.00
C GLY A 537 -11.98 -5.08 -27.10
N VAL A 538 -11.78 -5.33 -25.80
CA VAL A 538 -12.83 -5.27 -24.77
C VAL A 538 -12.98 -3.80 -24.37
N VAL A 539 -14.20 -3.28 -24.41
CA VAL A 539 -14.52 -1.89 -24.04
C VAL A 539 -15.69 -1.92 -23.08
N ASP A 540 -15.51 -1.30 -21.93
CA ASP A 540 -16.52 -1.07 -20.92
C ASP A 540 -16.56 0.42 -20.58
N LYS A 541 -17.76 1.01 -20.61
CA LYS A 541 -17.98 2.46 -20.50
C LYS A 541 -19.21 2.69 -19.67
N GLU A 542 -19.03 3.37 -18.55
CA GLU A 542 -20.12 3.63 -17.61
C GLU A 542 -20.08 5.07 -17.09
N ASN A 543 -21.22 5.59 -16.65
CA ASN A 543 -21.37 6.95 -16.13
C ASN A 543 -21.80 6.94 -14.66
N ILE A 544 -20.86 6.57 -13.80
CA ILE A 544 -21.12 6.11 -12.43
C ILE A 544 -20.58 7.02 -11.31
N ASP A 545 -19.93 8.13 -11.67
CA ASP A 545 -19.39 9.11 -10.72
C ASP A 545 -20.26 10.37 -10.66
N TYR A 546 -20.72 10.78 -9.47
CA TYR A 546 -21.71 11.85 -9.32
C TYR A 546 -21.26 12.95 -8.36
N ILE A 547 -21.72 14.18 -8.62
CA ILE A 547 -21.74 15.29 -7.66
C ILE A 547 -23.19 15.75 -7.56
N LEU A 548 -23.84 15.42 -6.44
CA LEU A 548 -25.25 15.71 -6.18
C LEU A 548 -25.38 16.83 -5.14
N LEU A 549 -26.23 17.81 -5.41
CA LEU A 549 -26.46 18.98 -4.56
C LEU A 549 -27.84 18.93 -3.91
N LYS A 550 -27.93 19.27 -2.62
CA LYS A 550 -29.21 19.25 -1.90
C LYS A 550 -30.25 20.16 -2.57
N ASN A 551 -31.46 19.64 -2.77
CA ASN A 551 -32.57 20.42 -3.31
C ASN A 551 -32.94 21.57 -2.37
N GLY A 552 -33.10 22.78 -2.93
CA GLY A 552 -33.37 24.01 -2.16
C GLY A 552 -32.14 24.67 -1.53
N TRP A 553 -30.94 24.06 -1.62
CA TRP A 553 -29.70 24.75 -1.26
C TRP A 553 -29.41 25.85 -2.31
N PRO A 554 -29.24 27.14 -1.90
CA PRO A 554 -29.13 28.28 -2.80
C PRO A 554 -27.85 28.36 -3.64
N ALA A 555 -26.93 27.41 -3.48
CA ALA A 555 -25.71 27.37 -4.28
C ALA A 555 -26.00 27.11 -5.77
N GLU A 556 -25.22 27.76 -6.63
CA GLU A 556 -25.30 27.65 -8.08
C GLU A 556 -24.08 26.90 -8.65
N VAL A 557 -24.30 26.02 -9.64
CA VAL A 557 -23.20 25.41 -10.41
C VAL A 557 -22.84 26.37 -11.53
N LYS A 558 -21.64 26.98 -11.46
CA LYS A 558 -21.15 27.92 -12.48
C LYS A 558 -20.54 27.21 -13.67
N ASP A 559 -19.87 26.09 -13.41
CA ASP A 559 -19.20 25.28 -14.40
C ASP A 559 -19.10 23.84 -13.92
N HIS A 560 -18.95 22.89 -14.84
CA HIS A 560 -18.89 21.46 -14.55
C HIS A 560 -18.25 20.72 -15.71
N GLY A 561 -17.69 19.54 -15.43
CA GLY A 561 -17.11 18.73 -16.48
C GLY A 561 -16.43 17.47 -15.99
N CYS A 562 -15.70 16.86 -16.92
CA CYS A 562 -14.93 15.65 -16.71
C CYS A 562 -13.57 15.82 -17.37
N LEU A 563 -12.51 15.38 -16.67
CA LEU A 563 -11.19 15.26 -17.27
C LEU A 563 -11.10 13.92 -18.02
N CYS A 564 -11.86 13.79 -19.11
CA CYS A 564 -12.13 12.50 -19.74
C CYS A 564 -10.92 11.89 -20.48
N ASP A 565 -9.89 12.69 -20.77
CA ASP A 565 -8.63 12.26 -21.41
C ASP A 565 -7.57 11.80 -20.40
N VAL A 566 -7.82 11.91 -19.09
CA VAL A 566 -6.89 11.51 -18.05
C VAL A 566 -6.86 9.99 -17.90
N LEU A 567 -5.66 9.39 -17.91
CA LEU A 567 -5.43 7.93 -17.83
C LEU A 567 -4.63 7.55 -16.59
N VAL A 568 -4.93 8.19 -15.46
CA VAL A 568 -4.27 7.92 -14.17
C VAL A 568 -5.03 6.84 -13.38
N SER A 569 -6.33 6.71 -13.61
CA SER A 569 -7.24 5.69 -13.06
C SER A 569 -8.09 5.16 -14.22
N ASP A 570 -8.78 4.04 -14.04
CA ASP A 570 -9.84 3.60 -14.94
C ASP A 570 -11.08 4.51 -14.86
N HIS A 571 -11.27 5.22 -13.75
CA HIS A 571 -12.20 6.34 -13.63
C HIS A 571 -11.63 7.65 -14.17
N ARG A 572 -12.50 8.65 -14.36
CA ARG A 572 -12.18 10.01 -14.79
C ARG A 572 -12.59 11.00 -13.70
N PRO A 573 -11.73 11.96 -13.35
CA PRO A 573 -12.14 13.01 -12.42
C PRO A 573 -13.32 13.80 -12.98
N VAL A 574 -14.43 13.81 -12.24
CA VAL A 574 -15.57 14.69 -12.53
C VAL A 574 -15.57 15.83 -11.53
N TRP A 575 -15.96 17.00 -12.00
CA TRP A 575 -15.82 18.23 -11.24
C TRP A 575 -16.97 19.20 -11.45
N ALA A 576 -17.22 20.03 -10.43
CA ALA A 576 -18.16 21.13 -10.48
C ALA A 576 -17.58 22.34 -9.73
N VAL A 577 -17.77 23.53 -10.29
CA VAL A 577 -17.51 24.80 -9.62
C VAL A 577 -18.82 25.27 -9.01
N ILE A 578 -18.89 25.21 -7.68
CA ILE A 578 -20.07 25.56 -6.90
C ILE A 578 -19.86 26.94 -6.29
N GLU A 579 -20.72 27.90 -6.64
CA GLU A 579 -20.77 29.21 -5.98
C GLU A 579 -21.60 29.08 -4.70
N LEU A 580 -20.95 29.29 -3.56
CA LEU A 580 -21.56 29.30 -2.23
C LEU A 580 -22.37 30.61 -1.99
N PRO A 581 -23.48 30.54 -1.21
CA PRO A 581 -24.41 31.65 -1.00
C PRO A 581 -23.86 32.85 -0.20
#